data_AF-A0A955Y9L7-F1
#
_entry.id   AF-A0A955Y9L7-F1
#
_cell.length_a   1.000
_cell.length_b   1.000
_cell.length_c   1.000
_cell.angle_alpha   90.00
_cell.angle_beta   90.00
_cell.angle_gamma   90.00
#
_symmetry.space_group_name_H-M   'P 1'
#
loop_
_entity.id
_entity.type
_entity.pdbx_description
1 polymer ?
#
loop_
_entity_poly.entity_id
_entity_poly.type
_entity_poly.pdbx_seq_one_letter_code
_entity_poly.pdbx_strand_id
1 'polypeptide(L)'
;MTDRTLRTPHDLDALAWTKADGLLPVVAQEADTGAVLMVAWANREALEATLVSGRMHYWSRSRGELWRKGDTSGAVQSVVSLHADCDGDTVLALVRQTGAACHTGDATCFGAGARPGGIGDAFDADAVLATLDATLTARAAERPEGSYTVR
;
A
#
# COMPACT_ATOMS: atom_id res chain seq x y z
N MET A 1 -12.77 18.96 0.14
CA MET A 1 -11.80 17.95 0.63
C MET A 1 -10.41 18.49 0.37
N THR A 2 -9.59 18.66 1.40
CA THR A 2 -8.21 19.15 1.25
C THR A 2 -7.37 18.05 0.60
N ASP A 3 -6.65 18.38 -0.47
CA ASP A 3 -5.66 17.50 -1.07
C ASP A 3 -4.52 17.27 -0.07
N ARG A 4 -4.25 16.00 0.25
CA ARG A 4 -3.23 15.57 1.22
C ARG A 4 -2.05 14.85 0.55
N THR A 5 -1.94 14.98 -0.76
CA THR A 5 -0.86 14.36 -1.53
C THR A 5 0.46 15.07 -1.26
N LEU A 6 1.51 14.33 -0.95
CA LEU A 6 2.88 14.83 -0.80
C LEU A 6 3.60 14.64 -2.14
N ARG A 7 3.92 15.74 -2.83
CA ARG A 7 4.54 15.74 -4.17
C ARG A 7 5.94 16.32 -4.17
N THR A 8 6.24 17.19 -3.22
CA THR A 8 7.50 17.92 -3.12
C THR A 8 8.01 17.94 -1.67
N PRO A 9 9.31 18.15 -1.45
CA PRO A 9 9.86 18.29 -0.10
C PRO A 9 9.17 19.37 0.75
N HIS A 10 8.62 20.42 0.13
CA HIS A 10 7.89 21.48 0.85
C HIS A 10 6.58 20.97 1.47
N ASP A 11 5.93 19.98 0.86
CA ASP A 11 4.68 19.42 1.40
C ASP A 11 4.91 18.71 2.75
N LEU A 12 6.15 18.32 3.05
CA LEU A 12 6.53 17.69 4.32
C LEU A 12 6.51 18.65 5.50
N ASP A 13 6.51 19.97 5.26
CA ASP A 13 6.51 20.98 6.32
C ASP A 13 5.20 20.99 7.12
N ALA A 14 4.11 20.48 6.52
CA ALA A 14 2.80 20.39 7.16
C ALA A 14 2.61 19.14 8.05
N LEU A 15 3.58 18.22 8.08
CA LEU A 15 3.45 16.97 8.83
C LEU A 15 3.76 17.17 10.32
N ALA A 16 3.12 16.37 11.16
CA ALA A 16 3.15 16.48 12.62
C ALA A 16 4.41 15.83 13.23
N TRP A 17 5.60 16.22 12.76
CA TRP A 17 6.90 15.64 13.14
C TRP A 17 7.14 15.58 14.66
N THR A 18 6.60 16.51 15.43
CA THR A 18 6.80 16.59 16.88
C THR A 18 6.00 15.56 17.67
N LYS A 19 4.97 14.92 17.09
CA LYS A 19 4.13 13.95 17.81
C LYS A 19 4.83 12.63 18.11
N ALA A 20 5.86 12.27 17.32
CA ALA A 20 6.60 11.02 17.46
C ALA A 20 8.11 11.24 17.24
N ASP A 21 8.66 12.26 17.92
CA ASP A 21 10.11 12.52 17.99
C ASP A 21 10.83 12.62 16.64
N GLY A 22 10.20 13.30 15.67
CA GLY A 22 10.75 13.50 14.32
C GLY A 22 10.57 12.29 13.39
N LEU A 23 9.79 11.29 13.80
CA LEU A 23 9.46 10.12 13.01
C LEU A 23 7.96 10.06 12.70
N LEU A 24 7.62 9.50 11.55
CA LEU A 24 6.24 9.21 11.18
C LEU A 24 6.10 7.72 10.79
N PRO A 25 5.03 7.03 11.21
CA PRO A 25 4.66 5.76 10.61
C PRO A 25 4.34 5.95 9.12
N VAL A 26 4.84 5.02 8.33
CA VAL A 26 4.55 4.90 6.90
C VAL A 26 3.90 3.54 6.66
N VAL A 27 2.68 3.58 6.15
CA VAL A 27 1.96 2.39 5.68
C VAL A 27 2.27 2.23 4.20
N ALA A 28 2.99 1.17 3.83
CA ALA A 28 3.22 0.83 2.44
C ALA A 28 2.11 -0.10 1.95
N GLN A 29 1.40 0.32 0.90
CA GLN A 29 0.30 -0.41 0.29
C GLN A 29 0.60 -0.65 -1.18
N GLU A 30 0.34 -1.87 -1.66
CA GLU A 30 0.45 -2.20 -3.08
C GLU A 30 -0.60 -1.42 -3.88
N ALA A 31 -0.14 -0.62 -4.83
CA ALA A 31 -0.99 0.29 -5.59
C ALA A 31 -2.03 -0.45 -6.44
N ASP A 32 -1.68 -1.62 -6.95
CA ASP A 32 -2.54 -2.36 -7.88
C ASP A 32 -3.58 -3.24 -7.16
N THR A 33 -3.28 -3.72 -5.95
CA THR A 33 -4.15 -4.67 -5.22
C THR A 33 -4.79 -4.10 -3.95
N GLY A 34 -4.27 -2.98 -3.44
CA GLY A 34 -4.68 -2.42 -2.15
C GLY A 34 -4.19 -3.22 -0.93
N ALA A 35 -3.38 -4.26 -1.11
CA ALA A 35 -2.83 -5.02 0.00
C ALA A 35 -1.85 -4.15 0.82
N VAL A 36 -2.02 -4.13 2.14
CA VAL A 36 -1.02 -3.51 3.03
C VAL A 36 0.19 -4.42 3.10
N LEU A 37 1.34 -3.90 2.67
CA LEU A 37 2.59 -4.66 2.54
C LEU A 37 3.37 -4.66 3.85
N MET A 38 3.55 -3.49 4.45
CA MET A 38 4.33 -3.32 5.66
C MET A 38 4.06 -1.96 6.32
N VAL A 39 4.48 -1.84 7.58
CA VAL A 39 4.62 -0.56 8.27
C VAL A 39 6.09 -0.38 8.65
N ALA A 40 6.61 0.81 8.39
CA ALA A 40 7.94 1.23 8.84
C ALA A 40 7.88 2.69 9.32
N TRP A 41 9.01 3.19 9.83
CA TRP A 41 9.15 4.57 10.24
C TRP A 41 9.95 5.35 9.21
N ALA A 42 9.66 6.64 9.05
CA ALA A 42 10.44 7.56 8.26
C ALA A 42 10.68 8.85 9.06
N ASN A 43 11.91 9.35 9.02
CA ASN A 43 12.21 10.73 9.40
C ASN A 43 12.02 11.65 8.16
N ARG A 44 12.23 12.97 8.35
CA ARG A 44 12.12 13.94 7.25
C ARG A 44 13.05 13.61 6.09
N GLU A 45 14.30 13.28 6.38
CA GLU A 45 15.31 12.90 5.38
C GLU A 45 14.86 11.69 4.54
N ALA A 46 14.26 10.67 5.15
CA ALA A 46 13.75 9.50 4.43
C ALA A 46 12.62 9.85 3.47
N LEU A 47 11.67 10.70 3.87
CA LEU A 47 10.60 11.12 2.97
C LEU A 47 11.10 12.03 1.85
N GLU A 48 12.07 12.91 2.12
CA GLU A 48 12.73 13.73 1.09
C GLU A 48 13.46 12.85 0.07
N ALA A 49 14.28 11.90 0.53
CA ALA A 49 14.96 10.95 -0.34
C ALA A 49 13.97 10.11 -1.16
N THR A 50 12.83 9.77 -0.57
CA THR A 50 11.74 9.06 -1.25
C THR A 50 11.14 9.88 -2.39
N LEU A 51 10.80 11.15 -2.13
CA LEU A 51 10.25 12.07 -3.13
C LEU A 51 11.23 12.34 -4.28
N VAL A 52 12.53 12.45 -3.98
CA VAL A 52 13.57 12.70 -4.98
C VAL A 52 13.86 11.47 -5.84
N SER A 53 13.94 10.29 -5.23
CA SER A 53 14.38 9.07 -5.93
C SER A 53 13.25 8.26 -6.57
N GLY A 54 11.99 8.48 -6.15
CA GLY A 54 10.87 7.61 -6.50
C GLY A 54 10.94 6.20 -5.91
N ARG A 55 11.83 5.95 -4.94
CA ARG A 55 11.96 4.67 -4.22
C ARG A 55 11.74 4.87 -2.73
N MET A 56 11.07 3.92 -2.07
CA MET A 56 10.86 4.02 -0.62
C MET A 56 12.17 4.00 0.16
N HIS A 57 12.37 5.05 0.95
CA HIS A 57 13.36 5.13 2.00
C HIS A 57 12.66 5.16 3.35
N TYR A 58 13.28 4.53 4.34
CA TYR A 58 12.79 4.42 5.69
C TYR A 58 13.91 4.71 6.68
N TRP A 59 13.52 4.97 7.92
CA TRP A 59 14.43 5.14 9.04
C TRP A 59 14.39 3.90 9.94
N SER A 60 15.55 3.30 10.19
CA SER A 60 15.66 2.22 11.16
C SER A 60 15.80 2.80 12.56
N ARG A 61 14.77 2.65 13.40
CA ARG A 61 14.83 3.11 14.80
C ARG A 61 15.88 2.39 15.64
N SER A 62 16.13 1.11 15.34
CA SER A 62 17.11 0.30 16.08
C SER A 62 18.55 0.57 15.65
N ARG A 63 18.77 0.88 14.37
CA ARG A 63 20.11 1.18 13.83
C ARG A 63 20.44 2.68 13.81
N GLY A 64 19.42 3.54 13.94
CA GLY A 64 19.60 4.99 13.87
C GLY A 64 20.10 5.45 12.50
N GLU A 65 19.65 4.79 11.42
CA GLU A 65 20.14 5.06 10.06
C GLU A 65 19.04 5.01 9.01
N LEU A 66 19.27 5.73 7.92
CA LEU A 66 18.49 5.69 6.69
C LEU A 66 18.74 4.37 5.96
N TRP A 67 17.68 3.76 5.41
CA TRP A 67 17.81 2.63 4.51
C TRP A 67 16.78 2.69 3.39
N ARG A 68 17.17 2.26 2.20
CA ARG A 68 16.30 2.19 1.02
C ARG A 68 15.78 0.77 0.83
N LYS A 69 14.47 0.61 0.66
CA LYS A 69 13.84 -0.72 0.56
C LYS A 69 14.34 -1.48 -0.66
N GLY A 70 14.85 -2.68 -0.40
CA GLY A 70 15.31 -3.62 -1.41
C GLY A 70 16.76 -3.47 -1.84
N ASP A 71 17.56 -2.58 -1.24
CA ASP A 71 18.97 -2.41 -1.64
C ASP A 71 19.84 -3.64 -1.38
N THR A 72 19.49 -4.47 -0.39
CA THR A 72 20.18 -5.75 -0.14
C THR A 72 19.53 -6.92 -0.85
N SER A 73 18.19 -6.98 -0.90
CA SER A 73 17.45 -8.15 -1.39
C SER A 73 17.02 -8.06 -2.86
N GLY A 74 17.09 -6.89 -3.48
CA GLY A 74 16.49 -6.60 -4.78
C GLY A 74 14.96 -6.41 -4.76
N ALA A 75 14.31 -6.63 -3.62
CA ALA A 75 12.85 -6.49 -3.46
C ALA A 75 12.45 -5.03 -3.17
N VAL A 76 12.39 -4.23 -4.23
CA VAL A 76 12.25 -2.77 -4.19
C VAL A 76 10.79 -2.32 -4.09
N GLN A 77 10.60 -1.08 -3.65
CA GLN A 77 9.30 -0.39 -3.67
C GLN A 77 9.44 0.89 -4.48
N SER A 78 8.82 0.93 -5.65
CA SER A 78 8.70 2.12 -6.48
C SER A 78 7.46 2.90 -6.06
N VAL A 79 7.62 4.19 -5.78
CA VAL A 79 6.53 5.04 -5.29
C VAL A 79 5.60 5.43 -6.42
N VAL A 80 4.29 5.25 -6.19
CA VAL A 80 3.22 5.74 -7.07
C VAL A 80 2.67 7.06 -6.53
N SER A 81 2.38 7.14 -5.23
CA SER A 81 1.96 8.37 -4.56
C SER A 81 2.13 8.29 -3.06
N LEU A 82 2.31 9.45 -2.42
CA LEU A 82 2.35 9.60 -0.96
C LEU A 82 1.20 10.49 -0.50
N HIS A 83 0.55 10.13 0.61
CA HIS A 83 -0.54 10.89 1.21
C HIS A 83 -0.36 11.00 2.71
N ALA A 84 -0.59 12.18 3.27
CA ALA A 84 -0.74 12.34 4.71
C ALA A 84 -2.16 11.98 5.16
N ASP A 85 -2.31 11.51 6.39
CA ASP A 85 -3.62 11.35 7.01
C ASP A 85 -4.22 12.68 7.50
N CYS A 86 -5.32 12.62 8.25
CA CYS A 86 -6.14 13.80 8.49
C CYS A 86 -5.49 14.85 9.39
N ASP A 87 -4.60 14.43 10.29
CA ASP A 87 -3.85 15.27 11.22
C ASP A 87 -2.32 15.20 11.00
N GLY A 88 -1.90 14.58 9.90
CA GLY A 88 -0.54 14.67 9.36
C GLY A 88 0.50 13.88 10.13
N ASP A 89 0.07 12.90 10.94
CA ASP A 89 0.98 12.09 11.75
C ASP A 89 1.24 10.70 11.17
N THR A 90 0.59 10.34 10.08
CA THR A 90 0.83 9.10 9.34
C THR A 90 0.91 9.35 7.84
N VAL A 91 1.79 8.62 7.15
CA VAL A 91 1.90 8.64 5.69
C VAL A 91 1.42 7.31 5.09
N LEU A 92 0.53 7.37 4.12
CA LEU A 92 0.21 6.27 3.20
C LEU A 92 1.10 6.37 1.96
N ALA A 93 1.88 5.32 1.70
CA ALA A 93 2.67 5.17 0.49
C ALA A 93 2.02 4.11 -0.41
N LEU A 94 1.45 4.54 -1.53
CA LEU A 94 1.09 3.63 -2.62
C LEU A 94 2.35 3.31 -3.40
N VAL A 95 2.70 2.03 -3.49
CA VAL A 95 3.93 1.55 -4.11
C VAL A 95 3.65 0.39 -5.04
N ARG A 96 4.53 0.18 -6.02
CA ARG A 96 4.64 -1.09 -6.74
C ARG A 96 5.81 -1.89 -6.16
N GLN A 97 5.51 -3.04 -5.59
CA GLN A 97 6.50 -3.93 -4.99
C GLN A 97 7.10 -4.87 -6.04
N THR A 98 8.43 -5.05 -6.03
CA THR A 98 9.07 -6.18 -6.71
C THR A 98 9.45 -7.25 -5.70
N GLY A 99 9.27 -8.53 -6.04
CA GLY A 99 9.55 -9.64 -5.14
C GLY A 99 8.75 -9.57 -3.82
N ALA A 100 9.28 -10.19 -2.76
CA ALA A 100 8.65 -10.20 -1.45
C ALA A 100 8.87 -8.88 -0.68
N ALA A 101 7.79 -8.30 -0.13
CA ALA A 101 7.95 -7.14 0.76
C ALA A 101 8.65 -7.55 2.07
N CYS A 102 8.34 -8.75 2.58
CA CYS A 102 8.85 -9.28 3.84
C CYS A 102 10.18 -10.04 3.66
N HIS A 103 11.04 -9.98 4.68
CA HIS A 103 12.30 -10.74 4.70
C HIS A 103 12.10 -12.25 4.88
N THR A 104 10.90 -12.71 5.27
CA THR A 104 10.54 -14.14 5.34
C THR A 104 10.27 -14.77 3.98
N GLY A 105 10.17 -13.95 2.92
CA GLY A 105 9.74 -14.36 1.59
C GLY A 105 8.25 -14.13 1.34
N ASP A 106 7.49 -13.72 2.34
CA ASP A 106 6.07 -13.40 2.17
C ASP A 106 5.84 -12.10 1.41
N ALA A 107 4.73 -12.04 0.66
CA ALA A 107 4.31 -10.85 -0.09
C ALA A 107 4.06 -9.64 0.82
N THR A 108 3.65 -9.89 2.06
CA THR A 108 3.31 -8.87 3.08
C THR A 108 3.89 -9.30 4.44
N CYS A 109 4.25 -8.33 5.28
CA CYS A 109 4.69 -8.57 6.66
C CYS A 109 3.58 -9.11 7.58
N PHE A 110 2.33 -9.12 7.11
CA PHE A 110 1.15 -9.54 7.88
C PHE A 110 0.75 -11.01 7.61
N GLY A 111 1.58 -11.75 6.86
CA GLY A 111 1.41 -13.19 6.61
C GLY A 111 0.47 -13.53 5.44
N ALA A 112 0.45 -14.81 5.06
CA ALA A 112 -0.22 -15.32 3.85
C ALA A 112 -1.76 -15.15 3.81
N GLY A 113 -2.38 -14.84 4.96
CA GLY A 113 -3.82 -14.63 5.11
C GLY A 113 -4.26 -13.16 5.22
N ALA A 114 -3.32 -12.20 5.20
CA ALA A 114 -3.63 -10.78 5.24
C ALA A 114 -4.22 -10.31 3.89
N ARG A 115 -5.48 -10.66 3.67
CA ARG A 115 -6.29 -10.24 2.52
C ARG A 115 -7.36 -9.26 2.99
N PRO A 116 -7.88 -8.42 2.09
CA PRO A 116 -9.12 -7.70 2.36
C PRO A 116 -10.23 -8.72 2.67
N GLY A 117 -10.58 -8.84 3.94
CA GLY A 117 -11.65 -9.69 4.46
C GLY A 117 -12.23 -9.01 5.69
N GLY A 118 -13.54 -9.09 5.86
CA GLY A 118 -14.21 -8.46 7.01
C GLY A 118 -13.71 -9.00 8.35
N ILE A 119 -13.99 -8.26 9.41
CA ILE A 119 -13.94 -8.82 10.77
C ILE A 119 -15.16 -9.76 10.88
N GLY A 120 -14.90 -11.07 10.93
CA GLY A 120 -15.92 -12.11 10.67
C GLY A 120 -16.11 -12.35 9.17
N ASP A 121 -16.78 -13.44 8.78
CA ASP A 121 -16.95 -13.91 7.38
C ASP A 121 -17.73 -12.94 6.44
N ALA A 122 -17.72 -11.65 6.72
CA ALA A 122 -18.35 -10.61 5.95
C ALA A 122 -17.43 -10.20 4.78
N PHE A 123 -17.74 -10.76 3.62
CA PHE A 123 -17.21 -10.45 2.29
C PHE A 123 -15.93 -11.19 1.90
N ASP A 124 -16.14 -12.41 1.40
CA ASP A 124 -15.15 -13.13 0.60
C ASP A 124 -15.23 -12.62 -0.85
N ALA A 125 -14.33 -11.70 -1.20
CA ALA A 125 -14.25 -11.14 -2.55
C ALA A 125 -13.94 -12.23 -3.60
N ASP A 126 -13.19 -13.26 -3.24
CA ASP A 126 -12.89 -14.38 -4.13
C ASP A 126 -14.17 -15.19 -4.39
N ALA A 127 -14.98 -15.44 -3.38
CA ALA A 127 -16.30 -16.07 -3.55
C ALA A 127 -17.27 -15.21 -4.38
N VAL A 128 -17.25 -13.89 -4.20
CA VAL A 128 -18.07 -12.97 -4.99
C VAL A 128 -17.65 -12.97 -6.45
N LEU A 129 -16.34 -12.92 -6.73
CA LEU A 129 -15.80 -12.99 -8.09
C LEU A 129 -16.04 -14.35 -8.72
N ALA A 130 -15.91 -15.46 -7.99
CA ALA A 130 -16.24 -16.79 -8.48
C ALA A 130 -17.75 -16.92 -8.80
N THR A 131 -18.61 -16.37 -7.96
CA THR A 131 -20.07 -16.32 -8.21
C THR A 131 -20.39 -15.47 -9.44
N LEU A 132 -19.71 -14.34 -9.60
CA LEU A 132 -19.84 -13.49 -10.77
C LEU A 132 -19.41 -14.24 -12.03
N ASP A 133 -18.24 -14.88 -12.03
CA ASP A 133 -17.72 -15.63 -13.18
C ASP A 133 -18.64 -16.78 -13.59
N ALA A 134 -19.15 -17.54 -12.61
CA ALA A 134 -20.16 -18.58 -12.84
C ALA A 134 -21.45 -18.00 -13.44
N THR A 135 -21.91 -16.85 -12.93
CA THR A 135 -23.09 -16.15 -13.46
C THR A 135 -22.88 -15.68 -14.90
N LEU A 136 -21.69 -15.15 -15.21
CA LEU A 136 -21.34 -14.73 -16.56
C LEU A 136 -21.28 -15.92 -17.52
N THR A 137 -20.68 -17.04 -17.09
CA THR A 137 -20.58 -18.28 -17.86
C THR A 137 -21.96 -18.89 -18.14
N ALA A 138 -22.82 -18.99 -17.13
CA ALA A 138 -24.19 -19.51 -17.30
C ALA A 138 -25.01 -18.62 -18.24
N ARG A 139 -24.95 -17.30 -18.08
CA ARG A 139 -25.63 -16.37 -18.98
C ARG A 139 -25.11 -16.48 -20.41
N ALA A 140 -23.80 -16.64 -20.61
CA ALA A 140 -23.19 -16.88 -21.93
C ALA A 140 -23.79 -18.10 -22.64
N ALA A 141 -24.04 -19.19 -21.91
CA ALA A 141 -24.62 -20.41 -22.44
C ALA A 141 -26.14 -20.31 -22.66
N GLU A 142 -26.88 -19.83 -21.66
CA GLU A 142 -28.35 -19.90 -21.61
C GLU A 142 -29.04 -18.72 -22.30
N ARG A 143 -28.31 -17.62 -22.53
CA ARG A 143 -28.80 -16.38 -23.17
C ARG A 143 -30.19 -15.93 -22.67
N PRO A 144 -30.40 -15.78 -21.35
CA PRO A 144 -31.70 -15.39 -20.82
C PRO A 144 -32.13 -13.99 -21.30
N GLU A 145 -33.42 -13.85 -21.60
CA GLU A 145 -34.00 -12.59 -22.10
C GLU A 145 -33.81 -11.45 -21.09
N GLY A 146 -33.43 -10.26 -21.57
CA GLY A 146 -33.17 -9.09 -20.73
C GLY A 146 -31.79 -9.05 -20.05
N SER A 147 -30.93 -10.05 -20.27
CA SER A 147 -29.57 -10.08 -19.71
C SER A 147 -28.62 -9.12 -20.45
N TYR A 148 -28.04 -8.15 -19.73
CA TYR A 148 -27.13 -7.18 -20.35
C TYR A 148 -25.77 -7.77 -20.76
N THR A 149 -25.35 -8.88 -20.14
CA THR A 149 -24.05 -9.53 -20.36
C THR A 149 -24.02 -10.38 -21.62
N VAL A 150 -25.19 -10.66 -22.20
CA VAL A 150 -25.35 -11.49 -23.40
C VAL A 150 -26.39 -10.85 -24.32
N ARG A 151 -25.96 -9.81 -25.03
CA ARG A 151 -26.70 -9.29 -26.19
C ARG A 151 -26.34 -10.08 -27.43
#